data_AF-A0A1Y2LS22-F1
#
_entry.id   AF-A0A1Y2LS22-F1
#
_cell.length_a   1.000
_cell.length_b   1.000
_cell.length_c   1.000
_cell.angle_alpha   90.00
_cell.angle_beta   90.00
_cell.angle_gamma   90.00
#
_symmetry.space_group_name_H-M   'P 1'
#
loop_
_entity.id
_entity.type
_entity.pdbx_description
1 polymer ?
#
loop_
_entity_poly.entity_id
_entity_poly.type
_entity_poly.pdbx_seq_one_letter_code
_entity_poly.pdbx_strand_id
1 'polypeptide(L)'
;MSTITQNASQSSYPPILPKDFNAAQPKTIRLYPLSNYTFGTKDGQPEEDPSVLARLKRLEEHYSEHGMRRTSEAILVCHEHNHPHILMLQIANAFFKLPGDYLRPEDDEIEGFKARLNERLAPVGTQFTGEGVNDEWQVGDTLAQWWRPNFETFMYPFIPAHVTRPKECKKLYFIQLPRSKVLSVPKNMKLLAVPLFELYDNTARYGPQLSAIPHLLSRYNFEFVDEEGNVAATTPGVGPPEESVQTKVLAGGEDVNMQQNGDEASDVTVS
;
A
#
# COMPACT_ATOMS: atom_id res chain seq x y z
N MET A 1 -21.34 -36.38 5.55
CA MET A 1 -21.50 -35.47 6.70
C MET A 1 -20.63 -35.99 7.83
N SER A 2 -19.35 -35.61 7.88
CA SER A 2 -18.42 -36.03 8.94
C SER A 2 -18.43 -34.99 10.06
N THR A 3 -19.07 -35.33 11.17
CA THR A 3 -19.04 -34.56 12.43
C THR A 3 -17.73 -34.80 13.16
N ILE A 4 -16.67 -34.13 12.73
CA ILE A 4 -15.48 -33.94 13.56
C ILE A 4 -15.82 -32.79 14.52
N THR A 5 -15.90 -33.09 15.81
CA THR A 5 -16.09 -32.10 16.86
C THR A 5 -14.87 -31.16 16.90
N GLN A 6 -15.11 -29.85 16.94
CA GLN A 6 -14.05 -28.81 16.97
C GLN A 6 -13.01 -29.01 18.11
N ASN A 7 -13.32 -29.87 19.08
CA ASN A 7 -12.49 -30.22 20.23
C ASN A 7 -11.31 -31.18 19.93
N ALA A 8 -11.22 -31.78 18.75
CA ALA A 8 -10.17 -32.76 18.40
C ALA A 8 -8.94 -32.15 17.68
N SER A 9 -8.93 -30.84 17.45
CA SER A 9 -7.90 -30.15 16.63
C SER A 9 -6.82 -29.50 17.49
N GLN A 10 -6.29 -30.18 18.51
CA GLN A 10 -5.10 -29.72 19.23
C GLN A 10 -3.92 -30.62 18.87
N SER A 11 -2.87 -30.04 18.29
CA SER A 11 -1.59 -30.73 18.12
C SER A 11 -1.00 -30.99 19.50
N SER A 12 -0.65 -32.25 19.79
CA SER A 12 0.08 -32.64 21.00
C SER A 12 1.48 -32.02 21.07
N TYR A 13 1.98 -31.46 19.97
CA TYR A 13 3.23 -30.75 19.87
C TYR A 13 2.93 -29.29 19.50
N PRO A 14 2.91 -28.35 20.47
CA PRO A 14 2.80 -26.94 20.15
C PRO A 14 4.00 -26.52 19.30
N PRO A 15 3.82 -25.63 18.31
CA PRO A 15 4.92 -25.17 17.48
C PRO A 15 5.94 -24.43 18.35
N ILE A 16 7.23 -24.65 18.09
CA ILE A 16 8.30 -23.87 18.72
C ILE A 16 8.15 -22.43 18.21
N LEU A 17 7.83 -21.51 19.12
CA LEU A 17 7.72 -20.10 18.78
C LEU A 17 9.13 -19.54 18.54
N PRO A 18 9.40 -18.92 17.37
CA PRO A 18 10.68 -18.27 17.13
C PRO A 18 10.84 -17.05 18.04
N LYS A 19 12.09 -16.60 18.23
CA LYS A 19 12.37 -15.32 18.88
C LYS A 19 11.77 -14.18 18.06
N ASP A 20 11.52 -13.05 18.72
CA ASP A 20 11.06 -11.85 18.03
C ASP A 20 12.05 -11.43 16.91
N PHE A 21 11.51 -11.02 15.78
CA PHE A 21 12.25 -10.63 14.58
C PHE A 21 11.80 -9.25 14.06
N ASN A 22 11.38 -8.36 14.97
CA ASN A 22 10.80 -7.06 14.63
C ASN A 22 11.66 -5.86 15.05
N ALA A 23 12.96 -6.08 15.35
CA ALA A 23 13.85 -5.08 15.93
C ALA A 23 14.04 -3.78 15.11
N ALA A 24 13.86 -3.82 13.78
CA ALA A 24 14.09 -2.68 12.88
C ALA A 24 12.96 -2.51 11.84
N GLN A 25 11.71 -2.69 12.28
CA GLN A 25 10.55 -2.47 11.41
C GLN A 25 10.19 -0.99 11.28
N PRO A 26 9.65 -0.55 10.13
CA PRO A 26 9.16 0.82 10.01
C PRO A 26 7.90 1.03 10.85
N LYS A 27 7.56 2.30 11.03
CA LYS A 27 6.35 2.71 11.73
C LYS A 27 5.12 2.08 11.07
N THR A 28 4.24 1.53 11.88
CA THR A 28 2.96 0.99 11.44
C THR A 28 2.09 2.07 10.82
N ILE A 29 1.49 1.74 9.67
CA ILE A 29 0.61 2.60 8.90
C ILE A 29 -0.80 2.04 8.96
N ARG A 30 -1.76 2.91 9.29
CA ARG A 30 -3.17 2.56 9.31
C ARG A 30 -3.77 2.63 7.91
N LEU A 31 -4.48 1.59 7.54
CA LEU A 31 -5.30 1.52 6.35
C LEU A 31 -6.77 1.48 6.75
N TYR A 32 -7.60 2.19 6.00
CA TYR A 32 -9.06 2.24 6.20
C TYR A 32 -9.78 1.49 5.07
N PRO A 33 -11.00 1.00 5.34
CA PRO A 33 -11.73 0.19 4.39
C PRO A 33 -12.14 1.03 3.18
N LEU A 34 -12.24 0.38 2.03
CA LEU A 34 -12.64 1.02 0.78
C LEU A 34 -14.00 1.75 0.90
N SER A 35 -14.92 1.21 1.70
CA SER A 35 -16.25 1.79 1.96
C SER A 35 -16.21 3.18 2.59
N ASN A 36 -15.12 3.57 3.27
CA ASN A 36 -14.98 4.91 3.85
C ASN A 36 -14.66 6.01 2.81
N TYR A 37 -14.29 5.63 1.59
CA TYR A 37 -13.93 6.57 0.53
C TYR A 37 -15.11 6.76 -0.41
N THR A 38 -15.51 8.02 -0.60
CA THR A 38 -16.62 8.35 -1.50
C THR A 38 -16.08 8.78 -2.85
N PHE A 39 -16.62 8.20 -3.92
CA PHE A 39 -16.19 8.49 -5.28
C PHE A 39 -17.20 9.37 -6.02
N GLY A 40 -16.81 10.63 -6.26
CA GLY A 40 -17.55 11.56 -7.10
C GLY A 40 -17.14 11.46 -8.57
N THR A 41 -17.96 12.04 -9.45
CA THR A 41 -17.61 12.20 -10.87
C THR A 41 -17.44 13.67 -11.20
N LYS A 42 -16.45 14.00 -12.02
CA LYS A 42 -16.23 15.34 -12.57
C LYS A 42 -16.12 15.30 -14.09
N ASP A 43 -16.01 16.47 -14.71
CA ASP A 43 -15.92 16.56 -16.16
C ASP A 43 -14.71 15.81 -16.71
N GLY A 44 -14.87 15.34 -17.95
CA GLY A 44 -13.87 14.52 -18.62
C GLY A 44 -12.56 15.29 -18.76
N GLN A 45 -11.46 14.62 -18.44
CA GLN A 45 -10.13 15.17 -18.64
C GLN A 45 -9.72 14.90 -20.10
N PRO A 46 -9.41 15.92 -20.91
CA PRO A 46 -8.94 15.69 -22.27
C PRO A 46 -7.63 14.90 -22.25
N GLU A 47 -7.46 14.04 -23.25
CA GLU A 47 -6.17 13.39 -23.48
C GLU A 47 -5.16 14.45 -23.93
N GLU A 48 -4.05 14.56 -23.22
CA GLU A 48 -3.07 15.63 -23.48
C GLU A 48 -2.30 15.43 -24.78
N ASP A 49 -2.09 14.18 -25.21
CA ASP A 49 -1.31 13.85 -26.39
C ASP A 49 -2.10 12.90 -27.31
N PRO A 50 -2.28 13.23 -28.61
CA PRO A 50 -3.01 12.36 -29.54
C PRO A 50 -2.22 11.11 -29.95
N SER A 51 -0.92 11.05 -29.63
CA SER A 51 -0.05 9.93 -29.96
C SER A 51 1.18 9.87 -29.06
N VAL A 52 1.83 8.70 -29.02
CA VAL A 52 3.11 8.51 -28.33
C VAL A 52 4.18 9.46 -28.88
N LEU A 53 4.19 9.71 -30.19
CA LEU A 53 5.15 10.62 -30.82
C LEU A 53 4.95 12.07 -30.34
N ALA A 54 3.70 12.53 -30.26
CA ALA A 54 3.37 13.86 -29.75
C ALA A 54 3.82 14.02 -28.29
N ARG A 55 3.60 12.99 -27.47
CA ARG A 55 4.08 12.96 -26.07
C ARG A 55 5.61 13.09 -25.97
N LEU A 56 6.35 12.37 -26.80
CA LEU A 56 7.83 12.43 -26.81
C LEU A 56 8.33 13.79 -27.30
N LYS A 57 7.69 14.36 -28.33
CA LYS A 57 8.01 15.71 -28.81
C LYS A 57 7.78 16.78 -27.73
N ARG A 58 6.65 16.72 -27.03
CA ARG A 58 6.35 17.61 -25.89
C ARG A 58 7.36 17.47 -24.75
N LEU A 59 7.90 16.27 -24.53
CA LEU A 59 8.98 16.05 -23.57
C LEU A 59 10.30 16.69 -24.04
N GLU A 60 10.62 16.59 -25.33
CA GLU A 60 11.80 17.21 -25.93
C GLU A 60 11.76 18.73 -25.91
N GLU A 61 10.60 19.32 -26.23
CA GLU A 61 10.36 20.77 -26.15
C GLU A 61 10.52 21.26 -24.70
N HIS A 62 9.84 20.62 -23.74
CA HIS A 62 9.99 20.94 -22.32
C HIS A 62 11.45 20.79 -21.84
N TYR A 63 12.15 19.76 -22.31
CA TYR A 63 13.55 19.54 -21.92
C TYR A 63 14.47 20.63 -22.45
N SER A 64 14.19 21.14 -23.63
CA SER A 64 14.97 22.22 -24.25
C SER A 64 14.79 23.55 -23.52
N GLU A 65 13.58 23.81 -22.99
CA GLU A 65 13.24 25.06 -22.30
C GLU A 65 13.58 25.04 -20.80
N HIS A 66 13.32 23.92 -20.12
CA HIS A 66 13.36 23.83 -18.65
C HIS A 66 14.27 22.74 -18.11
N GLY A 67 14.81 21.87 -18.98
CA GLY A 67 15.61 20.72 -18.57
C GLY A 67 14.77 19.52 -18.13
N MET A 68 15.31 18.71 -17.23
CA MET A 68 14.71 17.43 -16.84
C MET A 68 13.29 17.60 -16.29
N ARG A 69 12.32 16.85 -16.85
CA ARG A 69 10.95 16.81 -16.35
C ARG A 69 10.90 16.11 -14.98
N ARG A 70 10.16 16.70 -14.05
CA ARG A 70 9.90 16.15 -12.72
C ARG A 70 8.46 15.64 -12.67
N THR A 71 8.26 14.36 -12.39
CA THR A 71 6.93 13.74 -12.34
C THR A 71 6.71 13.10 -10.97
N SER A 72 5.56 13.36 -10.36
CA SER A 72 5.19 12.79 -9.06
C SER A 72 3.88 12.02 -9.17
N GLU A 73 3.89 10.77 -8.74
CA GLU A 73 2.72 9.88 -8.74
C GLU A 73 2.42 9.38 -7.31
N ALA A 74 1.14 9.27 -6.98
CA ALA A 74 0.64 8.87 -5.68
C ALA A 74 0.28 7.38 -5.65
N ILE A 75 0.77 6.70 -4.63
CA ILE A 75 0.35 5.37 -4.24
C ILE A 75 -0.59 5.55 -3.05
N LEU A 76 -1.89 5.55 -3.34
CA LEU A 76 -2.97 5.66 -2.38
C LEU A 76 -3.40 4.26 -1.99
N VAL A 77 -3.23 3.90 -0.72
CA VAL A 77 -3.51 2.55 -0.23
C VAL A 77 -4.73 2.57 0.69
N CYS A 78 -5.70 1.72 0.38
CA CYS A 78 -6.82 1.38 1.25
C CYS A 78 -6.82 -0.13 1.49
N HIS A 79 -7.82 -0.65 2.17
CA HIS A 79 -8.01 -2.10 2.24
C HIS A 79 -9.44 -2.52 1.96
N GLU A 80 -9.57 -3.77 1.56
CA GLU A 80 -10.83 -4.48 1.47
C GLU A 80 -10.56 -5.88 2.00
N HIS A 81 -11.40 -6.36 2.92
CA HIS A 81 -11.24 -7.65 3.59
C HIS A 81 -9.83 -7.86 4.21
N ASN A 82 -9.28 -6.84 4.89
CA ASN A 82 -7.95 -6.88 5.51
C ASN A 82 -6.81 -7.15 4.53
N HIS A 83 -7.01 -6.82 3.25
CA HIS A 83 -6.00 -6.93 2.22
C HIS A 83 -5.73 -5.54 1.60
N PRO A 84 -4.47 -5.13 1.43
CA PRO A 84 -4.14 -3.84 0.85
C PRO A 84 -4.53 -3.77 -0.63
N HIS A 85 -5.15 -2.65 -1.00
CA HIS A 85 -5.54 -2.32 -2.36
C HIS A 85 -5.00 -0.94 -2.74
N ILE A 86 -4.62 -0.77 -3.99
CA ILE A 86 -4.10 0.48 -4.53
C ILE A 86 -5.18 1.15 -5.38
N LEU A 87 -5.44 2.42 -5.11
CA LEU A 87 -6.36 3.19 -5.94
C LEU A 87 -5.66 3.64 -7.23
N MET A 88 -6.19 3.20 -8.37
CA MET A 88 -5.63 3.44 -9.69
C MET A 88 -6.68 3.93 -10.68
N LEU A 89 -6.27 4.78 -11.62
CA LEU A 89 -7.12 5.27 -12.68
C LEU A 89 -7.02 4.35 -13.90
N GLN A 90 -8.16 3.87 -14.38
CA GLN A 90 -8.29 3.08 -15.59
C GLN A 90 -8.81 3.95 -16.74
N ILE A 91 -8.11 3.91 -17.87
CA ILE A 91 -8.45 4.59 -19.13
C ILE A 91 -8.71 3.51 -20.19
N ALA A 92 -9.80 3.65 -20.94
CA ALA A 92 -10.17 2.78 -22.07
C ALA A 92 -10.12 1.27 -21.75
N ASN A 93 -10.43 0.88 -20.50
CA ASN A 93 -10.41 -0.48 -19.96
C ASN A 93 -9.05 -1.24 -19.95
N ALA A 94 -8.03 -0.77 -20.68
CA ALA A 94 -6.76 -1.47 -20.82
C ALA A 94 -5.56 -0.73 -20.22
N PHE A 95 -5.69 0.57 -19.97
CA PHE A 95 -4.58 1.40 -19.50
C PHE A 95 -4.78 1.80 -18.04
N PHE A 96 -3.77 1.54 -17.20
CA PHE A 96 -3.80 1.87 -15.78
C PHE A 96 -2.73 2.92 -15.48
N LYS A 97 -3.10 3.91 -14.66
CA LYS A 97 -2.17 4.95 -14.20
C LYS A 97 -2.40 5.25 -12.73
N LEU A 98 -1.34 5.69 -12.07
CA LEU A 98 -1.45 6.28 -10.73
C LEU A 98 -1.93 7.74 -10.85
N PRO A 99 -2.66 8.25 -9.83
CA PRO A 99 -2.94 9.67 -9.74
C PRO A 99 -1.65 10.47 -9.57
N GLY A 100 -1.48 11.53 -10.35
CA GLY A 100 -0.24 12.29 -10.35
C GLY A 100 -0.05 13.03 -11.66
N ASP A 101 1.02 13.81 -11.73
CA ASP A 101 1.39 14.53 -12.94
C ASP A 101 2.83 15.07 -12.89
N TYR A 102 3.27 15.69 -13.98
CA TYR A 102 4.48 16.49 -13.98
C TYR A 102 4.30 17.82 -13.23
N LEU A 103 5.31 18.14 -12.44
CA LEU A 103 5.41 19.40 -11.70
C LEU A 103 5.83 20.52 -12.65
N ARG A 104 5.40 21.75 -12.38
CA ARG A 104 5.93 22.90 -13.13
C ARG A 104 7.41 23.09 -12.78
N PRO A 105 8.21 23.70 -13.67
CA PRO A 105 9.65 23.92 -13.43
C PRO A 105 9.94 24.67 -12.13
N GLU A 106 9.10 25.64 -11.80
CA GLU A 106 9.20 26.51 -10.62
C GLU A 106 8.54 25.95 -9.35
N ASP A 107 7.73 24.89 -9.45
CA ASP A 107 7.00 24.37 -8.29
C ASP A 107 7.95 23.66 -7.30
N ASP A 108 7.66 23.81 -6.00
CA ASP A 108 8.21 22.93 -4.97
C ASP A 108 7.71 21.49 -5.19
N GLU A 109 8.54 20.52 -4.81
CA GLU A 109 8.25 19.11 -5.04
C GLU A 109 7.00 18.61 -4.33
N ILE A 110 6.85 18.91 -3.03
CA ILE A 110 5.75 18.38 -2.22
C ILE A 110 4.50 19.23 -2.43
N GLU A 111 4.63 20.56 -2.37
CA GLU A 111 3.49 21.46 -2.52
C GLU A 111 2.92 21.43 -3.94
N GLY A 112 3.79 21.40 -4.96
CA GLY A 112 3.37 21.21 -6.34
C GLY A 112 2.66 19.88 -6.55
N PHE A 113 3.15 18.80 -5.91
CA PHE A 113 2.52 17.50 -6.01
C PHE A 113 1.14 17.45 -5.34
N LYS A 114 0.97 18.04 -4.14
CA LYS A 114 -0.34 18.20 -3.50
C LYS A 114 -1.32 18.96 -4.39
N ALA A 115 -0.85 20.05 -5.02
CA ALA A 115 -1.66 20.82 -5.97
C ALA A 115 -2.09 19.99 -7.19
N ARG A 116 -1.18 19.18 -7.76
CA ARG A 116 -1.51 18.24 -8.84
C ARG A 116 -2.51 17.17 -8.40
N LEU A 117 -2.37 16.61 -7.21
CA LEU A 117 -3.35 15.65 -6.68
C LEU A 117 -4.72 16.28 -6.50
N ASN A 118 -4.78 17.54 -6.02
CA ASN A 118 -6.04 18.28 -5.96
C ASN A 118 -6.65 18.50 -7.35
N GLU A 119 -5.86 18.94 -8.33
CA GLU A 119 -6.33 19.09 -9.71
C GLU A 119 -6.90 17.77 -10.27
N ARG A 120 -6.27 16.64 -9.95
CA ARG A 120 -6.63 15.31 -10.47
C ARG A 120 -7.77 14.63 -9.70
N LEU A 121 -7.87 14.77 -8.38
CA LEU A 121 -8.82 14.01 -7.55
C LEU A 121 -9.70 14.85 -6.61
N ALA A 122 -9.48 16.16 -6.45
CA ALA A 122 -10.34 16.95 -5.58
C ALA A 122 -11.76 17.11 -6.16
N PRO A 123 -12.78 17.17 -5.30
CA PRO A 123 -14.14 17.48 -5.71
C PRO A 123 -14.25 18.88 -6.30
N VAL A 124 -15.12 19.03 -7.31
CA VAL A 124 -15.40 20.30 -7.98
C VAL A 124 -16.63 20.97 -7.36
N GLY A 125 -16.49 22.23 -6.95
CA GLY A 125 -17.57 23.05 -6.40
C GLY A 125 -17.97 22.72 -4.95
N THR A 126 -19.06 23.33 -4.49
CA THR A 126 -19.66 23.12 -3.16
C THR A 126 -20.53 21.85 -3.08
N GLN A 127 -20.41 20.92 -4.03
CA GLN A 127 -21.26 19.72 -4.08
C GLN A 127 -21.04 18.77 -2.90
N PHE A 128 -19.90 18.86 -2.23
CA PHE A 128 -19.60 18.15 -1.00
C PHE A 128 -19.15 19.18 0.03
N THR A 129 -19.96 19.41 1.06
CA THR A 129 -19.64 20.29 2.22
C THR A 129 -19.47 19.48 3.51
N GLY A 130 -18.98 18.25 3.41
CA GLY A 130 -18.79 17.34 4.55
C GLY A 130 -17.36 17.33 5.10
N GLU A 131 -17.17 16.63 6.22
CA GLU A 131 -15.84 16.26 6.73
C GLU A 131 -15.05 15.47 5.67
N GLY A 132 -13.75 15.72 5.53
CA GLY A 132 -12.89 15.03 4.57
C GLY A 132 -12.76 15.66 3.18
N VAL A 133 -13.56 16.69 2.86
CA VAL A 133 -13.53 17.38 1.55
C VAL A 133 -12.26 18.23 1.38
N ASN A 134 -11.84 18.90 2.45
CA ASN A 134 -10.66 19.79 2.46
C ASN A 134 -9.44 19.17 3.16
N ASP A 135 -9.48 17.87 3.46
CA ASP A 135 -8.36 17.22 4.13
C ASP A 135 -7.11 17.32 3.27
N GLU A 136 -6.04 17.85 3.86
CA GLU A 136 -4.75 17.97 3.19
C GLU A 136 -4.17 16.58 2.89
N TRP A 137 -3.49 16.45 1.74
CA TRP A 137 -2.80 15.22 1.39
C TRP A 137 -1.60 15.01 2.30
N GLN A 138 -1.60 13.89 3.04
CA GLN A 138 -0.45 13.47 3.83
C GLN A 138 0.53 12.70 2.95
N VAL A 139 1.51 13.42 2.41
CA VAL A 139 2.59 12.84 1.61
C VAL A 139 3.59 12.17 2.56
N GLY A 140 3.72 10.86 2.44
CA GLY A 140 4.69 10.04 3.18
C GLY A 140 5.99 9.86 2.40
N ASP A 141 6.57 8.67 2.51
CA ASP A 141 7.87 8.36 1.94
C ASP A 141 7.87 8.32 0.39
N THR A 142 9.01 8.63 -0.21
CA THR A 142 9.30 8.25 -1.59
C THR A 142 9.57 6.74 -1.66
N LEU A 143 8.71 6.00 -2.36
CA LEU A 143 8.79 4.56 -2.51
C LEU A 143 9.77 4.13 -3.61
N ALA A 144 9.78 4.86 -4.72
CA ALA A 144 10.68 4.57 -5.83
C ALA A 144 10.97 5.82 -6.67
N GLN A 145 12.10 5.77 -7.37
CA GLN A 145 12.49 6.77 -8.36
C GLN A 145 12.80 6.07 -9.68
N TRP A 146 12.16 6.52 -10.74
CA TRP A 146 12.31 6.01 -12.09
C TRP A 146 12.89 7.08 -12.99
N TRP A 147 13.89 6.72 -13.76
CA TRP A 147 14.65 7.64 -14.60
C TRP A 147 14.47 7.27 -16.07
N ARG A 148 14.14 8.29 -16.87
CA ARG A 148 14.10 8.18 -18.33
C ARG A 148 15.39 8.77 -18.91
N PRO A 149 16.30 7.97 -19.48
CA PRO A 149 17.57 8.47 -20.00
C PRO A 149 17.43 9.23 -21.33
N ASN A 150 16.52 8.79 -22.21
CA ASN A 150 16.34 9.29 -23.58
C ASN A 150 14.86 9.65 -23.85
N PHE A 151 14.56 10.28 -25.00
CA PHE A 151 13.19 10.56 -25.44
C PHE A 151 12.50 9.30 -25.98
N GLU A 152 12.37 8.30 -25.12
CA GLU A 152 11.79 6.99 -25.39
C GLU A 152 10.83 6.62 -24.27
N THR A 153 10.09 5.51 -24.39
CA THR A 153 9.07 5.10 -23.43
C THR A 153 9.62 4.37 -22.20
N PHE A 154 10.81 3.77 -22.29
CA PHE A 154 11.42 3.02 -21.20
C PHE A 154 11.94 3.90 -20.05
N MET A 155 11.82 3.38 -18.83
CA MET A 155 12.35 3.99 -17.62
C MET A 155 13.04 2.92 -16.78
N TYR A 156 14.02 3.33 -15.99
CA TYR A 156 14.82 2.44 -15.14
C TYR A 156 14.73 2.87 -13.68
N PRO A 157 14.75 1.95 -12.71
CA PRO A 157 14.73 2.27 -11.28
C PRO A 157 16.11 2.74 -10.76
N PHE A 158 16.98 3.21 -11.66
CA PHE A 158 18.31 3.74 -11.42
C PHE A 158 18.70 4.60 -12.63
N ILE A 159 19.75 5.41 -12.49
CA ILE A 159 20.33 6.13 -13.63
C ILE A 159 21.31 5.19 -14.34
N PRO A 160 21.09 4.83 -15.62
CA PRO A 160 22.00 3.94 -16.34
C PRO A 160 23.42 4.50 -16.45
N ALA A 161 24.41 3.62 -16.61
CA ALA A 161 25.80 4.01 -16.75
C ALA A 161 26.00 5.04 -17.88
N HIS A 162 26.89 6.01 -17.65
CA HIS A 162 27.23 7.09 -18.59
C HIS A 162 26.10 8.10 -18.89
N VAL A 163 24.91 7.96 -18.28
CA VAL A 163 23.83 8.94 -18.40
C VAL A 163 24.02 10.05 -17.37
N THR A 164 24.45 11.23 -17.82
CA THR A 164 24.62 12.42 -16.95
C THR A 164 23.41 13.37 -17.00
N ARG A 165 22.57 13.24 -18.04
CA ARG A 165 21.46 14.16 -18.34
C ARG A 165 20.16 13.40 -18.68
N PRO A 166 19.50 12.80 -17.67
CA PRO A 166 18.20 12.14 -17.86
C PRO A 166 17.13 13.16 -18.27
N LYS A 167 16.12 12.69 -19.00
CA LYS A 167 15.03 13.52 -19.56
C LYS A 167 13.85 13.66 -18.62
N GLU A 168 13.62 12.65 -17.78
CA GLU A 168 12.54 12.65 -16.78
C GLU A 168 13.00 11.90 -15.53
N CYS A 169 12.68 12.46 -14.36
CA CYS A 169 12.70 11.77 -13.08
C CYS A 169 11.26 11.65 -12.59
N LYS A 170 10.77 10.42 -12.45
CA LYS A 170 9.46 10.12 -11.89
C LYS A 170 9.62 9.54 -10.49
N LYS A 171 8.97 10.13 -9.50
CA LYS A 171 8.94 9.62 -8.14
C LYS A 171 7.56 9.10 -7.76
N LEU A 172 7.55 7.96 -7.08
CA LEU A 172 6.34 7.36 -6.51
C LEU A 172 6.30 7.67 -5.02
N TYR A 173 5.24 8.32 -4.56
CA TYR A 173 5.05 8.72 -3.17
C TYR A 173 3.95 7.90 -2.52
N PHE A 174 4.21 7.41 -1.32
CA PHE A 174 3.14 6.86 -0.49
C PHE A 174 2.27 8.01 0.02
N ILE A 175 0.96 7.92 -0.18
CA ILE A 175 0.00 8.89 0.37
C ILE A 175 -0.82 8.20 1.44
N GLN A 176 -0.69 8.66 2.68
CA GLN A 176 -1.52 8.18 3.77
C GLN A 176 -2.92 8.80 3.65
N LEU A 177 -3.91 7.95 3.37
CA LEU A 177 -5.30 8.39 3.33
C LEU A 177 -5.84 8.59 4.74
N PRO A 178 -6.63 9.66 4.99
CA PRO A 178 -7.36 9.82 6.23
C PRO A 178 -8.47 8.75 6.36
N ARG A 179 -9.16 8.73 7.51
CA ARG A 179 -10.25 7.78 7.79
C ARG A 179 -11.31 7.77 6.70
N SER A 180 -11.65 8.93 6.18
CA SER A 180 -12.63 9.12 5.11
C SER A 180 -12.18 10.28 4.21
N LYS A 181 -12.35 10.14 2.90
CA LYS A 181 -12.04 11.19 1.93
C LYS A 181 -12.99 11.10 0.73
N VAL A 182 -13.38 12.25 0.20
CA VAL A 182 -14.13 12.33 -1.06
C VAL A 182 -13.15 12.53 -2.21
N LEU A 183 -13.21 11.65 -3.21
CA LEU A 183 -12.34 11.65 -4.38
C LEU A 183 -13.21 11.78 -5.64
N SER A 184 -12.98 12.81 -6.46
CA SER A 184 -13.73 13.04 -7.69
C SER A 184 -12.92 12.71 -8.93
N VAL A 185 -13.43 11.76 -9.71
CA VAL A 185 -12.75 11.14 -10.84
C VAL A 185 -13.36 11.66 -12.15
N PRO A 186 -12.55 11.98 -13.18
CA PRO A 186 -13.07 12.37 -14.49
C PRO A 186 -13.98 11.30 -15.10
N LYS A 187 -15.10 11.69 -15.72
CA LYS A 187 -16.08 10.77 -16.35
C LYS A 187 -15.49 9.82 -17.41
N ASN A 188 -14.36 10.19 -18.03
CA ASN A 188 -13.66 9.37 -19.02
C ASN A 188 -12.69 8.36 -18.40
N MET A 189 -12.56 8.33 -17.07
CA MET A 189 -11.71 7.41 -16.33
C MET A 189 -12.53 6.70 -15.25
N LYS A 190 -12.06 5.54 -14.83
CA LYS A 190 -12.62 4.83 -13.67
C LYS A 190 -11.56 4.73 -12.60
N LEU A 191 -11.94 4.93 -11.34
CA LEU A 191 -11.04 4.64 -10.23
C LEU A 191 -11.34 3.23 -9.74
N LEU A 192 -10.29 2.42 -9.63
CA LEU A 192 -10.36 1.03 -9.21
C LEU A 192 -9.45 0.84 -8.00
N ALA A 193 -9.90 0.00 -7.06
CA ALA A 193 -9.06 -0.53 -6.01
C ALA A 193 -8.47 -1.85 -6.49
N VAL A 194 -7.17 -1.88 -6.80
CA VAL A 194 -6.49 -3.06 -7.33
C VAL A 194 -5.71 -3.74 -6.20
N PRO A 195 -5.97 -5.02 -5.88
CA PRO A 195 -5.25 -5.74 -4.84
C PRO A 195 -3.79 -5.98 -5.22
N LEU A 196 -2.89 -6.01 -4.22
CA LEU A 196 -1.46 -6.26 -4.46
C LEU A 196 -1.17 -7.57 -5.21
N PHE A 197 -1.94 -8.63 -4.99
CA PHE A 197 -1.73 -9.91 -5.67
C PHE A 197 -2.03 -9.85 -7.18
N GLU A 198 -2.88 -8.92 -7.63
CA GLU A 198 -3.19 -8.74 -9.06
C GLU A 198 -2.07 -7.98 -9.79
N LEU A 199 -1.37 -7.10 -9.06
CA LEU A 199 -0.21 -6.36 -9.55
C LEU A 199 1.07 -7.19 -9.54
N TYR A 200 1.23 -8.06 -8.54
CA TYR A 200 2.45 -8.84 -8.33
C TYR A 200 2.78 -9.69 -9.57
N ASP A 201 3.98 -9.49 -10.10
CA ASP A 201 4.52 -10.17 -11.28
C ASP A 201 3.66 -10.04 -12.57
N ASN A 202 2.76 -9.05 -12.62
CA ASN A 202 1.85 -8.86 -13.75
C ASN A 202 2.29 -7.69 -14.67
N THR A 203 3.54 -7.78 -15.13
CA THR A 203 4.16 -6.75 -15.99
C THR A 203 3.48 -6.62 -17.35
N ALA A 204 2.89 -7.70 -17.87
CA ALA A 204 2.21 -7.70 -19.17
C ALA A 204 0.97 -6.79 -19.19
N ARG A 205 0.23 -6.73 -18.07
CA ARG A 205 -1.00 -5.92 -17.97
C ARG A 205 -0.75 -4.53 -17.37
N TYR A 206 0.08 -4.44 -16.34
CA TYR A 206 0.26 -3.20 -15.57
C TYR A 206 1.59 -2.49 -15.87
N GLY A 207 2.48 -3.11 -16.64
CA GLY A 207 3.82 -2.59 -16.89
C GLY A 207 4.76 -2.76 -15.68
N PRO A 208 6.06 -2.49 -15.87
CA PRO A 208 7.10 -2.75 -14.86
C PRO A 208 7.00 -1.86 -13.61
N GLN A 209 6.48 -0.64 -13.75
CA GLN A 209 6.43 0.32 -12.63
C GLN A 209 5.36 -0.08 -11.61
N LEU A 210 4.17 -0.46 -12.11
CA LEU A 210 3.02 -0.78 -11.27
C LEU A 210 3.11 -2.18 -10.66
N SER A 211 3.63 -3.15 -11.43
CA SER A 211 3.87 -4.52 -10.93
C SER A 211 4.98 -4.61 -9.89
N ALA A 212 5.85 -3.59 -9.80
CA ALA A 212 6.85 -3.49 -8.75
C ALA A 212 6.28 -2.99 -7.41
N ILE A 213 5.10 -2.36 -7.38
CA ILE A 213 4.57 -1.74 -6.16
C ILE A 213 4.43 -2.71 -4.97
N PRO A 214 3.98 -3.97 -5.15
CA PRO A 214 3.95 -4.94 -4.04
C PRO A 214 5.32 -5.11 -3.35
N HIS A 215 6.42 -5.09 -4.11
CA HIS A 215 7.77 -5.14 -3.54
C HIS A 215 8.09 -3.88 -2.72
N LEU A 216 7.71 -2.70 -3.24
CA LEU A 216 7.95 -1.42 -2.57
C LEU A 216 7.15 -1.28 -1.26
N LEU A 217 5.93 -1.82 -1.23
CA LEU A 217 5.07 -1.75 -0.05
C LEU A 217 5.36 -2.85 0.98
N SER A 218 6.08 -3.91 0.59
CA SER A 218 6.40 -5.04 1.47
C SER A 218 7.17 -4.67 2.75
N ARG A 219 7.86 -3.52 2.74
CA ARG A 219 8.56 -3.01 3.93
C ARG A 219 7.60 -2.51 5.01
N TYR A 220 6.38 -2.09 4.69
CA TYR A 220 5.48 -1.46 5.65
C TYR A 220 4.72 -2.47 6.50
N ASN A 221 4.49 -2.08 7.75
CA ASN A 221 3.53 -2.73 8.62
C ASN A 221 2.18 -2.03 8.46
N PHE A 222 1.17 -2.74 7.99
CA PHE A 222 -0.19 -2.26 7.84
C PHE A 222 -1.06 -2.69 9.01
N GLU A 223 -1.78 -1.74 9.58
CA GLU A 223 -2.85 -1.94 10.56
C GLU A 223 -4.18 -1.70 9.85
N PHE A 224 -4.98 -2.76 9.69
CA PHE A 224 -6.28 -2.68 9.04
C PHE A 224 -7.34 -2.32 10.05
N VAL A 225 -7.99 -1.20 9.83
CA VAL A 225 -9.05 -0.70 10.70
C VAL A 225 -10.41 -1.04 10.09
N ASP A 226 -11.37 -1.47 10.90
CA ASP A 226 -12.76 -1.67 10.47
C ASP A 226 -13.52 -0.34 10.30
N GLU A 227 -14.80 -0.40 9.93
CA GLU A 227 -15.64 0.81 9.77
C GLU A 227 -15.86 1.55 11.09
N GLU A 228 -15.89 0.82 12.20
CA GLU A 228 -16.12 1.34 13.56
C GLU A 228 -14.87 2.04 14.14
N GLY A 229 -13.68 1.72 13.62
CA GLY A 229 -12.40 2.27 14.05
C GLY A 229 -11.54 1.30 14.85
N ASN A 230 -11.93 0.03 14.97
CA ASN A 230 -11.16 -1.00 15.67
C ASN A 230 -10.15 -1.66 14.73
N VAL A 231 -9.07 -2.17 15.32
CA VAL A 231 -8.04 -2.90 14.58
C VAL A 231 -8.55 -4.30 14.27
N ALA A 232 -8.85 -4.55 13.00
CA ALA A 232 -9.32 -5.84 12.52
C ALA A 232 -8.17 -6.82 12.26
N ALA A 233 -7.04 -6.32 11.76
CA ALA A 233 -5.86 -7.13 11.45
C ALA A 233 -4.58 -6.28 11.42
N THR A 234 -3.43 -6.94 11.47
CA THR A 234 -2.12 -6.31 11.25
C THR A 234 -1.27 -7.23 10.37
N THR A 235 -0.59 -6.66 9.37
CA THR A 235 0.32 -7.40 8.49
C THR A 235 1.63 -6.65 8.24
N PRO A 236 2.80 -7.30 8.25
CA PRO A 236 3.02 -8.66 8.75
C PRO A 236 2.64 -8.70 10.25
N GLY A 237 1.91 -9.74 10.65
CA GLY A 237 1.34 -9.83 11.99
C GLY A 237 2.40 -9.59 13.05
N VAL A 238 2.06 -8.82 14.08
CA VAL A 238 2.89 -8.74 15.28
C VAL A 238 3.06 -10.18 15.77
N GLY A 239 4.28 -10.58 16.15
CA GLY A 239 4.51 -11.89 16.77
C GLY A 239 3.50 -12.13 17.90
N PRO A 240 3.23 -13.39 18.28
CA PRO A 240 2.27 -13.68 19.33
C PRO A 240 2.53 -12.77 20.54
N PRO A 241 1.50 -12.14 21.12
CA PRO A 241 1.69 -11.25 22.27
C PRO A 241 2.51 -11.95 23.36
N GLU A 242 3.31 -11.20 24.13
CA GLU A 242 4.10 -11.77 25.24
C GLU A 242 3.23 -12.48 26.29
N GLU A 243 1.92 -12.27 26.25
CA GLU A 243 0.96 -13.13 26.90
C GLU A 243 0.97 -14.51 26.22
N SER A 244 1.58 -15.48 26.90
CA SER A 244 1.43 -16.90 26.60
C SER A 244 -0.01 -17.16 26.16
N VAL A 245 -0.22 -17.54 24.90
CA VAL A 245 -1.55 -17.87 24.39
C VAL A 245 -2.06 -19.04 25.23
N GLN A 246 -2.83 -18.75 26.27
CA GLN A 246 -3.38 -19.78 27.14
C GLN A 246 -4.51 -20.44 26.36
N THR A 247 -4.32 -21.73 26.08
CA THR A 247 -5.35 -22.62 25.56
C THR A 247 -6.57 -22.55 26.48
N LYS A 248 -7.63 -21.90 26.03
CA LYS A 248 -8.86 -21.75 26.80
C LYS A 248 -9.63 -23.07 26.80
N VAL A 249 -9.56 -23.80 27.91
CA VAL A 249 -10.35 -25.00 28.14
C VAL A 249 -11.80 -24.59 28.42
N LEU A 250 -12.74 -25.09 27.60
CA LEU A 250 -14.18 -24.79 27.73
C LEU A 250 -14.96 -26.05 28.14
N ALA A 251 -14.80 -26.48 29.40
CA ALA A 251 -15.79 -27.18 30.22
C ALA A 251 -15.17 -27.45 31.60
N GLY A 252 -15.93 -27.21 32.68
CA GLY A 252 -15.42 -27.11 34.04
C GLY A 252 -15.20 -28.42 34.78
N GLY A 253 -14.50 -28.30 35.91
CA GLY A 253 -14.43 -29.32 36.96
C GLY A 253 -13.03 -29.49 37.56
N GLU A 254 -12.74 -28.66 38.56
CA GLU A 254 -11.74 -28.84 39.63
C GLU A 254 -10.24 -28.63 39.32
N ASP A 255 -9.72 -27.57 39.94
CA ASP A 255 -8.30 -27.29 40.17
C ASP A 255 -7.60 -28.51 40.78
N VAL A 256 -6.78 -29.20 40.00
CA VAL A 256 -5.83 -30.18 40.54
C VAL A 256 -4.48 -29.51 40.69
N ASN A 257 -4.28 -28.92 41.86
CA ASN A 257 -3.00 -28.41 42.33
C ASN A 257 -2.06 -29.61 42.55
N MET A 258 -1.24 -29.99 41.56
CA MET A 258 -0.21 -31.02 41.76
C MET A 258 0.95 -30.44 42.57
N GLN A 259 0.91 -30.69 43.88
CA GLN A 259 2.06 -30.57 44.77
C GLN A 259 3.20 -31.47 44.26
N GLN A 260 4.39 -30.89 44.09
CA GLN A 260 5.64 -31.64 44.05
C GLN A 260 5.81 -32.36 45.39
N ASN A 261 5.66 -33.69 45.40
CA ASN A 261 6.13 -34.53 46.50
C ASN A 261 7.42 -35.23 46.06
N GLY A 262 8.43 -35.12 46.92
CA GLY A 262 9.82 -35.43 46.64
C GLY A 262 10.17 -36.91 46.58
N ASP A 263 11.27 -37.17 45.89
CA ASP A 263 12.01 -38.43 45.92
C ASP A 263 13.14 -38.33 46.96
N GLU A 264 12.94 -38.97 48.12
CA GLU A 264 14.03 -39.45 48.97
C GLU A 264 14.18 -40.97 48.77
N ALA A 265 15.35 -41.34 48.22
CA ALA A 265 16.18 -42.52 48.47
C ALA A 265 15.57 -43.93 48.46
N SER A 266 16.13 -44.79 47.60
CA SER A 266 16.67 -46.07 48.09
C SER A 266 17.90 -46.51 47.29
N ASP A 267 19.00 -46.59 48.03
CA ASP A 267 20.26 -47.23 47.73
C ASP A 267 20.07 -48.76 47.67
N VAL A 268 20.53 -49.42 46.60
CA VAL A 268 20.73 -50.88 46.58
C VAL A 268 21.98 -51.17 45.74
N THR A 269 23.09 -51.40 46.43
CA THR A 269 24.29 -52.11 45.99
C THR A 269 24.05 -53.60 45.67
N VAL A 270 25.08 -54.21 45.05
CA VAL A 270 25.46 -55.65 44.92
C VAL A 270 25.24 -56.16 43.48
N SER A 271 26.24 -56.59 42.68
CA SER A 271 27.66 -56.94 42.88
C SER A 271 28.53 -56.45 41.72
#